data_AF-A0A7V2V5Q5-F1
#
_entry.id   AF-A0A7V2V5Q5-F1
#
_cell.length_a   1.000
_cell.length_b   1.000
_cell.length_c   1.000
_cell.angle_alpha   90.00
_cell.angle_beta   90.00
_cell.angle_gamma   90.00
#
_symmetry.space_group_name_H-M   'P 1'
#
loop_
_entity.id
_entity.type
_entity.pdbx_description
1 polymer ?
#
loop_
_entity_poly.entity_id
_entity_poly.type
_entity_poly.pdbx_seq_one_letter_code
_entity_poly.pdbx_strand_id
1 'polypeptide(L)'
;MKQKFLIGILTIIFIVLIFGITVFFLINSQKKSKFINNSTNSHQKIVGNDRDEHGCIGSAGYQWCEEKNKCLREWEESCVSIPTSSTNTENNSNTKTESQFYRNNEFGFEFTIPTGYSDWKAMLEKDYGGPGVSYIHILFKTNDPDWTNLEEENFVTGEKFPGYSSIFAFTVWEKTAYQKKLVECQKTPDPSCPGTILGSNDKYIFDLNFGNGIPPKDLEKLAHELKASPDIKTTLEFKTFNQ
;
A
#
# COMPACT_ATOMS: atom_id res chain seq x y z
N MET A 1 -43.76 55.41 55.81
CA MET A 1 -42.52 55.63 55.02
C MET A 1 -41.41 54.63 55.31
N LYS A 2 -41.13 54.27 56.58
CA LYS A 2 -40.04 53.33 56.94
C LYS A 2 -40.16 51.91 56.36
N GLN A 3 -41.37 51.37 56.20
CA GLN A 3 -41.59 50.00 55.70
C GLN A 3 -41.30 49.85 54.19
N LYS A 4 -41.68 50.83 53.36
CA LYS A 4 -41.38 50.82 51.91
C LYS A 4 -39.88 51.02 51.63
N PHE A 5 -39.20 51.79 52.49
CA PHE A 5 -37.74 51.96 52.43
C PHE A 5 -37.00 50.68 52.81
N LEU A 6 -37.49 49.95 53.83
CA LEU A 6 -36.93 48.67 54.25
C LEU A 6 -37.07 47.59 53.16
N ILE A 7 -38.23 47.53 52.49
CA ILE A 7 -38.45 46.60 51.37
C ILE A 7 -37.52 46.90 50.20
N GLY A 8 -37.28 48.18 49.87
CA GLY A 8 -36.36 48.58 48.81
C GLY A 8 -34.90 48.21 49.11
N ILE A 9 -34.46 48.30 50.37
CA ILE A 9 -33.12 47.85 50.75
C ILE A 9 -32.99 46.33 50.62
N LEU A 10 -34.03 45.58 51.04
CA LEU A 10 -34.03 44.13 50.96
C LEU A 10 -34.02 43.62 49.50
N THR A 11 -34.70 44.30 48.57
CA THR A 11 -34.67 43.91 47.14
C THR A 11 -33.31 44.19 46.51
N ILE A 12 -32.66 45.29 46.86
CA ILE A 12 -31.31 45.60 46.36
C ILE A 12 -30.29 44.58 46.88
N ILE A 13 -30.35 44.24 48.17
CA ILE A 13 -29.48 43.21 48.76
C ILE A 13 -29.68 41.85 48.07
N PHE A 14 -30.94 41.48 47.78
CA PHE A 14 -31.24 40.22 47.10
C PHE A 14 -30.68 40.17 45.66
N ILE A 15 -30.77 41.27 44.91
CA ILE A 15 -30.20 41.37 43.55
C ILE A 15 -28.67 41.26 43.59
N VAL A 16 -28.01 41.92 44.55
CA VAL A 16 -26.53 41.85 44.71
C VAL A 16 -26.07 40.44 45.08
N LEU A 17 -26.82 39.74 45.93
CA LEU A 17 -26.52 38.35 46.30
C LEU A 17 -26.67 37.40 45.10
N ILE A 18 -27.74 37.54 44.31
CA ILE A 18 -27.93 36.73 43.10
C ILE A 18 -26.81 36.99 42.10
N PHE A 19 -26.45 38.26 41.86
CA PHE A 19 -25.39 38.61 40.92
C PHE A 19 -24.01 38.13 41.39
N GLY A 20 -23.74 38.17 42.69
CA GLY A 20 -22.53 37.59 43.28
C GLY A 20 -22.45 36.07 43.11
N ILE A 21 -23.57 35.36 43.30
CA ILE A 21 -23.65 33.91 43.12
C ILE A 21 -23.45 33.52 41.64
N THR A 22 -24.10 34.23 40.70
CA THR A 22 -23.94 33.93 39.27
C THR A 22 -22.50 34.17 38.79
N VAL A 23 -21.85 35.26 39.23
CA VAL A 23 -20.44 35.53 38.93
C VAL A 23 -19.52 34.49 39.58
N PHE A 24 -19.80 34.07 40.83
CA PHE A 24 -19.04 33.02 41.51
C PHE A 24 -19.12 31.66 40.79
N PHE A 25 -20.30 31.28 40.29
CA PHE A 25 -20.48 30.07 39.48
C PHE A 25 -19.77 30.16 38.12
N LEU A 26 -19.77 31.33 37.47
CA LEU A 26 -19.04 31.56 36.21
C LEU A 26 -17.52 31.52 36.40
N ILE A 27 -16.98 32.07 37.50
CA ILE A 27 -15.55 32.00 37.83
C ILE A 27 -15.13 30.57 38.17
N ASN A 28 -15.97 29.80 38.87
CA ASN A 28 -15.66 28.40 39.23
C ASN A 28 -15.84 27.41 38.06
N SER A 29 -16.56 27.77 37.00
CA SER A 29 -16.73 26.93 35.81
C SER A 29 -15.47 26.77 34.95
N GLN A 30 -14.38 27.50 35.23
CA GLN A 30 -13.08 27.35 34.55
C GLN A 30 -12.05 26.53 35.36
N LYS A 31 -12.43 25.86 36.46
CA LYS A 31 -11.50 25.07 37.30
C LYS A 31 -11.87 23.59 37.45
N LYS A 32 -12.40 22.97 36.39
CA LYS A 32 -12.51 21.50 36.32
C LYS A 32 -12.18 20.94 34.94
N SER A 33 -10.89 21.02 34.59
CA SER A 33 -10.25 20.05 33.70
C SER A 33 -8.84 19.73 34.22
N LYS A 34 -8.69 18.49 34.70
CA LYS A 34 -7.46 17.69 34.73
C LYS A 34 -6.27 18.21 35.55
N PHE A 35 -6.26 17.85 36.84
CA PHE A 35 -5.00 17.52 37.51
C PHE A 35 -4.58 16.10 37.10
N ILE A 36 -3.59 15.99 36.22
CA ILE A 36 -2.35 15.23 36.46
C ILE A 36 -1.29 15.92 35.60
N ASN A 37 -0.46 16.79 36.20
CA ASN A 37 0.83 17.14 35.63
C ASN A 37 1.84 17.00 36.77
N ASN A 38 2.64 15.95 36.68
CA ASN A 38 3.73 15.65 37.60
C ASN A 38 4.72 16.83 37.64
N SER A 39 5.16 17.11 38.87
CA SER A 39 6.28 17.98 39.18
C SER A 39 7.54 17.55 38.43
N THR A 40 8.10 18.50 37.68
CA THR A 40 9.54 18.74 37.52
C THR A 40 10.45 17.51 37.44
N ASN A 41 10.56 16.96 36.25
CA ASN A 41 11.89 16.92 35.63
C ASN A 41 11.70 17.54 34.25
N SER A 42 12.39 18.65 33.98
CA SER A 42 12.42 19.22 32.64
C SER A 42 13.21 18.27 31.74
N HIS A 43 12.58 17.18 31.29
CA HIS A 43 12.91 16.70 29.99
C HIS A 43 12.28 17.69 29.03
N GLN A 44 13.06 18.70 28.65
CA GLN A 44 13.05 19.07 27.25
C GLN A 44 13.02 17.73 26.50
N LYS A 45 11.95 17.46 25.75
CA LYS A 45 11.97 16.35 24.81
C LYS A 45 13.00 16.75 23.78
N ILE A 46 14.26 16.48 24.10
CA ILE A 46 15.38 16.63 23.18
C ILE A 46 14.98 15.74 22.01
N VAL A 47 14.63 16.38 20.90
CA VAL A 47 14.38 15.69 19.64
C VAL A 47 15.65 14.91 19.30
N GLY A 48 15.53 13.59 19.12
CA GLY A 48 16.66 12.68 18.92
C GLY A 48 17.20 11.97 20.17
N ASN A 49 16.43 11.88 21.27
CA ASN A 49 16.76 11.05 22.44
C ASN A 49 16.09 9.65 22.43
N ASP A 50 15.75 9.16 21.24
CA ASP A 50 15.12 7.87 20.98
C ASP A 50 16.04 6.98 20.13
N ARG A 51 17.34 7.03 20.44
CA ARG A 51 18.33 6.17 19.81
C ARG A 51 18.10 4.72 20.21
N ASP A 52 18.12 3.82 19.23
CA ASP A 52 18.15 2.37 19.46
C ASP A 52 19.54 1.89 19.92
N GLU A 53 19.70 0.57 20.07
CA GLU A 53 20.95 -0.09 20.50
C GLU A 53 22.14 0.19 19.58
N HIS A 54 21.87 0.57 18.31
CA HIS A 54 22.87 0.93 17.31
C HIS A 54 23.06 2.45 17.19
N GLY A 55 22.34 3.25 17.97
CA GLY A 55 22.41 4.70 17.96
C GLY A 55 21.50 5.37 16.92
N CYS A 56 20.59 4.63 16.27
CA CYS A 56 19.71 5.16 15.22
C CYS A 56 18.48 5.84 15.81
N ILE A 57 18.14 7.02 15.28
CA ILE A 57 17.03 7.84 15.76
C ILE A 57 15.75 7.49 14.97
N GLY A 58 14.95 6.57 15.51
CA GLY A 58 13.75 6.07 14.83
C GLY A 58 12.71 7.15 14.52
N SER A 59 12.52 8.13 15.40
CA SER A 59 11.59 9.26 15.18
C SER A 59 12.05 10.21 14.08
N ALA A 60 13.33 10.19 13.73
CA ALA A 60 13.88 10.86 12.57
C ALA A 60 13.90 9.93 11.35
N GLY A 61 13.33 8.72 11.41
CA GLY A 61 13.25 7.77 10.31
C GLY A 61 14.49 6.94 10.05
N TYR A 62 15.49 6.99 10.94
CA TYR A 62 16.70 6.19 10.81
C TYR A 62 16.50 4.79 11.39
N GLN A 63 16.86 3.78 10.62
CA GLN A 63 16.86 2.38 10.99
C GLN A 63 18.25 1.77 10.80
N TRP A 64 18.66 0.89 11.72
CA TRP A 64 19.94 0.20 11.59
C TRP A 64 19.96 -0.73 10.38
N CYS A 65 21.01 -0.61 9.58
CA CYS A 65 21.30 -1.52 8.49
C CYS A 65 22.56 -2.35 8.79
N GLU A 66 22.40 -3.65 8.95
CA GLU A 66 23.50 -4.56 9.29
C GLU A 66 24.52 -4.69 8.14
N GLU A 67 24.05 -4.76 6.90
CA GLU A 67 24.92 -4.89 5.71
C GLU A 67 25.87 -3.69 5.54
N LYS A 68 25.38 -2.49 5.78
CA LYS A 68 26.12 -1.24 5.60
C LYS A 68 26.70 -0.69 6.90
N ASN A 69 26.40 -1.35 8.02
CA ASN A 69 26.85 -1.00 9.37
C ASN A 69 26.61 0.49 9.71
N LYS A 70 25.45 1.02 9.30
CA LYS A 70 25.05 2.42 9.52
C LYS A 70 23.54 2.57 9.62
N CYS A 71 23.11 3.66 10.26
CA CYS A 71 21.71 4.06 10.30
C CYS A 71 21.29 4.69 8.96
N LEU A 72 20.23 4.15 8.35
CA LEU A 72 19.72 4.59 7.06
C LEU A 72 18.25 4.95 7.12
N ARG A 73 17.85 5.83 6.21
CA ARG A 73 16.44 6.06 5.87
C ARG A 73 16.18 5.32 4.58
N GLU A 74 15.20 4.42 4.58
CA GLU A 74 14.92 3.56 3.43
C GLU A 74 14.60 4.34 2.15
N TRP A 75 14.10 5.58 2.27
CA TRP A 75 13.83 6.49 1.15
C TRP A 75 15.05 7.29 0.66
N GLU A 76 16.11 7.42 1.45
CA GLU A 76 17.37 8.05 1.03
C GLU A 76 18.36 7.01 0.48
N GLU A 77 18.43 5.84 1.13
CA GLU A 77 19.33 4.75 0.75
C GLU A 77 18.77 3.41 1.26
N SER A 78 18.61 2.44 0.35
CA SER A 78 18.23 1.07 0.72
C SER A 78 19.32 0.42 1.59
N CYS A 79 18.92 -0.32 2.63
CA CYS A 79 19.85 -1.10 3.44
C CYS A 79 20.57 -2.17 2.61
N VAL A 80 19.84 -2.79 1.69
CA VAL A 80 20.38 -3.81 0.80
C VAL A 80 21.27 -3.14 -0.23
N SER A 81 22.51 -3.62 -0.40
CA SER A 81 23.33 -3.23 -1.54
C SER A 81 22.72 -3.78 -2.83
N ILE A 82 21.79 -3.03 -3.41
CA ILE A 82 21.33 -3.25 -4.78
C ILE A 82 22.59 -3.18 -5.66
N PRO A 83 22.97 -4.23 -6.42
CA PRO A 83 23.95 -4.06 -7.47
C PRO A 83 23.39 -2.97 -8.38
N THR A 84 24.03 -1.81 -8.34
CA THR A 84 23.53 -0.58 -8.94
C THR A 84 23.37 -0.84 -10.42
N SER A 85 22.13 -0.92 -10.81
CA SER A 85 21.76 -0.81 -12.18
C SER A 85 20.57 0.16 -12.20
N SER A 86 20.88 1.47 -12.39
CA SER A 86 20.06 2.45 -13.13
C SER A 86 20.76 2.72 -14.48
N THR A 87 20.00 2.76 -15.60
CA THR A 87 20.39 2.75 -17.05
C THR A 87 20.41 1.40 -17.77
N ASN A 88 19.60 0.41 -17.41
CA ASN A 88 20.21 -0.93 -17.30
C ASN A 88 20.05 -1.84 -18.49
N THR A 89 20.44 -1.31 -19.64
CA THR A 89 20.82 -2.11 -20.78
C THR A 89 22.21 -2.69 -20.52
N GLU A 90 22.33 -4.01 -20.40
CA GLU A 90 23.18 -4.85 -21.25
C GLU A 90 23.22 -6.30 -20.76
N ASN A 91 22.91 -7.19 -21.71
CA ASN A 91 23.24 -8.61 -21.81
C ASN A 91 24.27 -9.15 -20.79
N ASN A 92 23.86 -10.07 -19.90
CA ASN A 92 24.50 -11.39 -19.87
C ASN A 92 23.62 -12.44 -19.19
N SER A 93 23.54 -13.57 -19.85
CA SER A 93 22.91 -14.81 -19.42
C SER A 93 23.53 -15.37 -18.14
N ASN A 94 22.65 -15.94 -17.32
CA ASN A 94 22.90 -16.99 -16.32
C ASN A 94 23.74 -16.62 -15.08
N THR A 95 23.04 -16.47 -13.96
CA THR A 95 23.14 -17.38 -12.80
C THR A 95 21.95 -17.05 -11.87
N LYS A 96 20.83 -17.77 -11.99
CA LYS A 96 20.52 -18.99 -11.22
C LYS A 96 20.39 -18.68 -9.72
N THR A 97 19.12 -18.67 -9.28
CA THR A 97 18.60 -18.79 -7.89
C THR A 97 18.43 -17.48 -7.12
N GLU A 98 17.28 -16.76 -7.24
CA GLU A 98 16.77 -15.88 -6.14
C GLU A 98 15.39 -15.20 -6.29
N SER A 99 14.63 -15.34 -7.39
CA SER A 99 13.37 -14.59 -7.55
C SER A 99 12.13 -15.36 -7.10
N GLN A 100 11.86 -15.41 -5.79
CA GLN A 100 10.52 -15.79 -5.31
C GLN A 100 9.55 -14.60 -5.32
N PHE A 101 10.04 -13.35 -5.27
CA PHE A 101 9.17 -12.18 -5.21
C PHE A 101 9.42 -11.16 -6.32
N TYR A 102 8.40 -10.39 -6.65
CA TYR A 102 8.40 -9.25 -7.54
C TYR A 102 8.02 -8.01 -6.75
N ARG A 103 8.69 -6.87 -7.00
CA ARG A 103 8.30 -5.57 -6.44
C ARG A 103 8.25 -4.52 -7.53
N ASN A 104 7.16 -3.77 -7.58
CA ASN A 104 6.99 -2.63 -8.47
C ASN A 104 6.78 -1.36 -7.65
N ASN A 105 7.79 -0.49 -7.66
CA ASN A 105 7.76 0.79 -6.95
C ASN A 105 6.91 1.85 -7.68
N GLU A 106 6.81 1.78 -9.01
CA GLU A 106 6.00 2.72 -9.82
C GLU A 106 4.52 2.63 -9.48
N PHE A 107 4.02 1.44 -9.15
CA PHE A 107 2.62 1.21 -8.80
C PHE A 107 2.40 0.91 -7.32
N GLY A 108 3.43 0.51 -6.56
CA GLY A 108 3.35 0.35 -5.11
C GLY A 108 2.83 -1.02 -4.68
N PHE A 109 3.38 -2.10 -5.23
CA PHE A 109 3.01 -3.45 -4.85
C PHE A 109 4.20 -4.42 -4.90
N GLU A 110 4.07 -5.52 -4.17
CA GLU A 110 4.96 -6.67 -4.24
C GLU A 110 4.15 -7.97 -4.14
N PHE A 111 4.67 -9.07 -4.69
CA PHE A 111 4.06 -10.39 -4.58
C PHE A 111 5.11 -11.48 -4.64
N THR A 112 4.77 -12.66 -4.14
CA THR A 112 5.60 -13.86 -4.19
C THR A 112 4.93 -14.94 -5.03
N ILE A 113 5.68 -15.65 -5.87
CA ILE A 113 5.16 -16.80 -6.62
C ILE A 113 5.17 -18.05 -5.74
N PRO A 114 4.11 -18.90 -5.79
CA PRO A 114 4.09 -20.18 -5.09
C PRO A 114 5.33 -21.03 -5.37
N THR A 115 5.78 -21.75 -4.34
CA THR A 115 6.88 -22.70 -4.46
C THR A 115 6.61 -23.73 -5.57
N GLY A 116 7.60 -24.00 -6.41
CA GLY A 116 7.48 -24.93 -7.55
C GLY A 116 7.36 -24.24 -8.91
N TYR A 117 7.14 -22.92 -8.95
CA TYR A 117 7.04 -22.13 -10.17
C TYR A 117 8.12 -21.04 -10.25
N SER A 118 9.37 -21.38 -9.93
CA SER A 118 10.46 -20.39 -9.79
C SER A 118 11.02 -19.81 -11.09
N ASP A 119 10.72 -20.42 -12.24
CA ASP A 119 11.14 -19.92 -13.57
C ASP A 119 10.01 -19.08 -14.18
N TRP A 120 9.92 -17.84 -13.72
CA TRP A 120 8.91 -16.87 -14.12
C TRP A 120 9.52 -15.50 -14.43
N LYS A 121 8.79 -14.68 -15.18
CA LYS A 121 9.13 -13.30 -15.52
C LYS A 121 7.89 -12.41 -15.38
N ALA A 122 8.09 -11.13 -15.10
CA ALA A 122 7.03 -10.12 -15.18
C ALA A 122 7.29 -9.21 -16.38
N MET A 123 6.25 -8.96 -17.16
CA MET A 123 6.25 -8.08 -18.32
C MET A 123 5.25 -6.96 -18.09
N LEU A 124 5.73 -5.71 -18.11
CA LEU A 124 4.88 -4.52 -18.04
C LEU A 124 4.48 -4.08 -19.45
N GLU A 125 3.18 -3.96 -19.66
CA GLU A 125 2.58 -3.42 -20.87
C GLU A 125 1.75 -2.18 -20.48
N LYS A 126 2.13 -1.00 -20.98
CA LYS A 126 1.39 0.24 -20.76
C LYS A 126 0.27 0.32 -21.79
N ASP A 127 -0.98 0.33 -21.32
CA ASP A 127 -2.14 0.51 -22.18
C ASP A 127 -2.27 2.00 -22.53
N TYR A 128 -2.14 2.34 -23.83
CA TYR A 128 -2.31 3.70 -24.33
C TYR A 128 -3.74 4.01 -24.79
N GLY A 129 -4.71 3.11 -24.58
CA GLY A 129 -6.07 3.26 -25.11
C GLY A 129 -7.24 2.73 -24.27
N GLY A 130 -6.99 1.97 -23.19
CA GLY A 130 -8.02 1.42 -22.31
C GLY A 130 -8.27 2.21 -21.00
N PRO A 131 -9.29 1.81 -20.22
CA PRO A 131 -9.60 2.41 -18.91
C PRO A 131 -8.66 1.97 -17.78
N GLY A 132 -7.78 0.98 -18.03
CA GLY A 132 -6.66 0.60 -17.16
C GLY A 132 -5.39 1.35 -17.55
N VAL A 133 -4.49 1.59 -16.58
CA VAL A 133 -3.26 2.36 -16.84
C VAL A 133 -2.14 1.44 -17.32
N SER A 134 -2.12 0.18 -16.88
CA SER A 134 -1.09 -0.81 -17.26
C SER A 134 -1.52 -2.23 -16.99
N TYR A 135 -1.02 -3.18 -17.79
CA TYR A 135 -1.07 -4.61 -17.57
C TYR A 135 0.30 -5.13 -17.16
N ILE A 136 0.33 -6.07 -16.21
CA ILE A 136 1.54 -6.72 -15.73
C ILE A 136 1.36 -8.21 -15.93
N HIS A 137 1.89 -8.73 -17.03
CA HIS A 137 1.80 -10.13 -17.41
C HIS A 137 2.82 -10.95 -16.64
N ILE A 138 2.38 -12.04 -16.03
CA ILE A 138 3.27 -12.99 -15.35
C ILE A 138 3.46 -14.20 -16.25
N LEU A 139 4.67 -14.31 -16.76
CA LEU A 139 5.10 -15.31 -17.72
C LEU A 139 5.78 -16.46 -16.98
N PHE A 140 5.43 -17.70 -17.29
CA PHE A 140 6.06 -18.89 -16.73
C PHE A 140 6.70 -19.71 -17.84
N LYS A 141 7.89 -20.24 -17.58
CA LYS A 141 8.52 -21.16 -18.52
C LYS A 141 7.76 -22.47 -18.53
N THR A 142 7.45 -22.97 -19.72
CA THR A 142 6.78 -24.26 -19.92
C THR A 142 7.71 -25.24 -20.62
N ASN A 143 7.58 -26.52 -20.24
CA ASN A 143 8.24 -27.64 -20.91
C ASN A 143 7.25 -28.42 -21.81
N ASP A 144 6.01 -27.92 -21.97
CA ASP A 144 5.00 -28.54 -22.82
C ASP A 144 5.40 -28.38 -24.31
N PRO A 145 5.65 -29.48 -25.05
CA PRO A 145 6.09 -29.43 -26.44
C PRO A 145 5.06 -28.78 -27.37
N ASP A 146 3.78 -28.76 -26.99
CA ASP A 146 2.74 -28.08 -27.75
C ASP A 146 2.88 -26.54 -27.65
N TRP A 147 3.62 -26.06 -26.65
CA TRP A 147 3.82 -24.65 -26.32
C TRP A 147 5.25 -24.15 -26.58
N THR A 148 6.19 -25.01 -26.97
CA THR A 148 7.59 -24.61 -27.21
C THR A 148 7.79 -23.68 -28.40
N ASN A 149 6.83 -23.64 -29.32
CA ASN A 149 6.87 -22.74 -30.50
C ASN A 149 6.08 -21.45 -30.28
N LEU A 150 5.44 -21.29 -29.12
CA LEU A 150 4.75 -20.06 -28.77
C LEU A 150 5.76 -19.07 -28.18
N GLU A 151 5.71 -17.86 -28.70
CA GLU A 151 6.60 -16.77 -28.34
C GLU A 151 5.70 -15.61 -27.92
N GLU A 152 5.62 -15.38 -26.60
CA GLU A 152 4.98 -14.19 -26.07
C GLU A 152 5.85 -12.98 -26.42
N GLU A 153 5.25 -11.86 -26.82
CA GLU A 153 5.96 -10.64 -27.20
C GLU A 153 5.46 -9.46 -26.37
N ASN A 154 6.38 -8.66 -25.86
CA ASN A 154 6.06 -7.36 -25.30
C ASN A 154 5.77 -6.39 -26.45
N PHE A 155 4.51 -6.04 -26.66
CA PHE A 155 4.12 -5.14 -27.76
C PHE A 155 4.68 -3.71 -27.65
N VAL A 156 5.19 -3.32 -26.47
CA VAL A 156 5.82 -2.01 -26.25
C VAL A 156 7.31 -2.05 -26.62
N THR A 157 8.04 -3.07 -26.18
CA THR A 157 9.50 -3.15 -26.36
C THR A 157 9.94 -4.03 -27.53
N GLY A 158 9.04 -4.87 -28.08
CA GLY A 158 9.36 -5.92 -29.05
C GLY A 158 10.16 -7.08 -28.45
N GLU A 159 10.31 -7.14 -27.13
CA GLU A 159 11.00 -8.23 -26.45
C GLU A 159 10.19 -9.52 -26.56
N LYS A 160 10.87 -10.61 -26.90
CA LYS A 160 10.27 -11.91 -27.13
C LYS A 160 10.64 -12.91 -26.02
N PHE A 161 9.68 -13.74 -25.65
CA PHE A 161 9.80 -14.73 -24.58
C PHE A 161 9.49 -16.14 -25.11
N PRO A 162 10.42 -16.77 -25.86
CA PRO A 162 10.22 -18.10 -26.39
C PRO A 162 10.14 -19.15 -25.26
N GLY A 163 9.13 -20.02 -25.33
CA GLY A 163 8.92 -21.07 -24.33
C GLY A 163 8.37 -20.58 -22.99
N TYR A 164 7.90 -19.33 -22.94
CA TYR A 164 7.12 -18.80 -21.82
C TYR A 164 5.65 -18.66 -22.21
N SER A 165 4.76 -18.77 -21.22
CA SER A 165 3.33 -18.57 -21.39
C SER A 165 2.78 -17.63 -20.31
N SER A 166 1.95 -16.67 -20.72
CA SER A 166 1.22 -15.79 -19.80
C SER A 166 0.01 -16.52 -19.20
N ILE A 167 0.10 -16.94 -17.94
CA ILE A 167 -1.00 -17.64 -17.26
C ILE A 167 -2.02 -16.66 -16.67
N PHE A 168 -1.53 -15.53 -16.17
CA PHE A 168 -2.33 -14.46 -15.61
C PHE A 168 -1.60 -13.12 -15.73
N ALA A 169 -2.37 -12.04 -15.61
CA ALA A 169 -1.88 -10.68 -15.59
C ALA A 169 -2.55 -9.91 -14.45
N PHE A 170 -1.87 -8.90 -13.93
CA PHE A 170 -2.50 -7.90 -13.07
C PHE A 170 -2.85 -6.67 -13.89
N THR A 171 -4.05 -6.12 -13.69
CA THR A 171 -4.37 -4.81 -14.24
C THR A 171 -4.23 -3.77 -13.15
N VAL A 172 -3.56 -2.68 -13.50
CA VAL A 172 -3.35 -1.53 -12.63
C VAL A 172 -4.34 -0.45 -13.03
N TRP A 173 -5.28 -0.16 -12.12
CA TRP A 173 -6.30 0.85 -12.34
C TRP A 173 -6.05 2.07 -11.49
N GLU A 174 -6.17 3.26 -12.07
CA GLU A 174 -6.44 4.43 -11.24
C GLU A 174 -7.82 4.27 -10.57
N LYS A 175 -7.93 4.63 -9.29
CA LYS A 175 -9.19 4.48 -8.54
C LYS A 175 -10.42 5.06 -9.25
N THR A 176 -10.28 6.24 -9.85
CA THR A 176 -11.37 6.92 -10.55
C THR A 176 -11.83 6.15 -11.79
N ALA A 177 -10.87 5.65 -12.57
CA ALA A 177 -11.11 4.87 -13.77
C ALA A 177 -11.73 3.51 -13.44
N TYR A 178 -11.26 2.84 -12.39
CA TYR A 178 -11.83 1.60 -11.88
C TYR A 178 -13.32 1.74 -11.55
N GLN A 179 -13.68 2.77 -10.78
CA GLN A 179 -15.08 3.01 -10.40
C GLN A 179 -15.98 3.26 -11.61
N LYS A 180 -15.48 4.03 -12.60
CA LYS A 180 -16.21 4.26 -13.84
C LYS A 180 -16.45 2.95 -14.60
N LYS A 181 -15.41 2.12 -14.74
CA LYS A 181 -15.52 0.84 -15.45
C LYS A 181 -16.45 -0.14 -14.71
N LEU A 182 -16.45 -0.18 -13.38
CA LEU A 182 -17.40 -0.98 -12.61
C LEU A 182 -18.86 -0.62 -12.91
N VAL A 183 -19.20 0.67 -12.98
CA VAL A 183 -20.56 1.13 -13.29
C VAL A 183 -20.96 0.78 -14.73
N GLU A 184 -20.02 0.83 -15.66
CA GLU A 184 -20.23 0.39 -17.05
C GLU A 184 -20.51 -1.12 -17.12
N CYS A 185 -19.69 -1.91 -16.43
CA CYS A 185 -19.82 -3.37 -16.38
C CYS A 185 -21.13 -3.86 -15.76
N GLN A 186 -21.72 -3.10 -14.83
CA GLN A 186 -23.06 -3.40 -14.31
C GLN A 186 -24.16 -3.26 -15.36
N LYS A 187 -23.97 -2.41 -16.36
CA LYS A 187 -24.95 -2.18 -17.44
C LYS A 187 -24.71 -3.11 -18.62
N THR A 188 -23.45 -3.24 -19.01
CA THR A 188 -23.00 -4.00 -20.18
C THR A 188 -21.74 -4.77 -19.80
N PRO A 189 -21.89 -6.00 -19.27
CA PRO A 189 -20.74 -6.85 -18.96
C PRO A 189 -19.95 -7.18 -20.23
N ASP A 190 -18.62 -7.03 -20.16
CA ASP A 190 -17.69 -7.36 -21.24
C ASP A 190 -16.38 -7.97 -20.67
N PRO A 191 -15.52 -8.58 -21.49
CA PRO A 191 -14.30 -9.23 -21.01
C PRO A 191 -13.23 -8.31 -20.37
N SER A 192 -13.32 -7.00 -20.56
CA SER A 192 -12.43 -5.99 -19.93
C SER A 192 -12.93 -5.53 -18.55
N CYS A 193 -14.04 -6.09 -18.07
CA CYS A 193 -14.54 -5.80 -16.74
C CYS A 193 -13.58 -6.27 -15.65
N PRO A 194 -13.40 -5.50 -14.57
CA PRO A 194 -12.44 -5.85 -13.53
C PRO A 194 -12.71 -7.23 -12.91
N GLY A 195 -11.64 -7.97 -12.70
CA GLY A 195 -11.66 -9.31 -12.12
C GLY A 195 -11.51 -9.33 -10.61
N THR A 196 -10.76 -10.32 -10.11
CA THR A 196 -10.56 -10.52 -8.66
C THR A 196 -9.63 -9.47 -8.09
N ILE A 197 -10.08 -8.67 -7.12
CA ILE A 197 -9.24 -7.66 -6.46
C ILE A 197 -8.16 -8.35 -5.62
N LEU A 198 -6.90 -7.96 -5.86
CA LEU A 198 -5.73 -8.41 -5.10
C LEU A 198 -5.34 -7.42 -3.99
N GLY A 199 -5.56 -6.13 -4.25
CA GLY A 199 -5.24 -5.08 -3.30
C GLY A 199 -5.50 -3.69 -3.85
N SER A 200 -5.25 -2.70 -3.00
CA SER A 200 -5.25 -1.29 -3.39
C SER A 200 -4.27 -0.51 -2.53
N ASN A 201 -3.82 0.63 -3.03
CA ASN A 201 -3.09 1.64 -2.26
C ASN A 201 -3.78 3.00 -2.43
N ASP A 202 -3.11 4.11 -2.08
CA ASP A 202 -3.73 5.43 -2.14
C ASP A 202 -4.19 5.84 -3.55
N LYS A 203 -3.51 5.37 -4.61
CA LYS A 203 -3.74 5.79 -6.00
C LYS A 203 -4.36 4.71 -6.89
N TYR A 204 -3.99 3.45 -6.66
CA TYR A 204 -4.26 2.35 -7.57
C TYR A 204 -5.10 1.23 -6.93
N ILE A 205 -5.82 0.52 -7.80
CA ILE A 205 -6.48 -0.76 -7.52
C ILE A 205 -5.83 -1.81 -8.42
N PHE A 206 -5.54 -2.97 -7.83
CA PHE A 206 -4.95 -4.11 -8.53
C PHE A 206 -5.98 -5.23 -8.56
N ASP A 207 -6.32 -5.68 -9.76
CA ASP A 207 -7.12 -6.87 -9.96
C ASP A 207 -6.36 -7.88 -10.82
N LEU A 208 -6.77 -9.13 -10.66
CA LEU A 208 -6.24 -10.25 -11.41
C LEU A 208 -7.10 -10.53 -12.63
N ASN A 209 -6.42 -10.71 -13.75
CA ASN A 209 -6.99 -11.11 -15.02
C ASN A 209 -6.34 -12.41 -15.49
N PHE A 210 -7.16 -13.36 -15.93
CA PHE A 210 -6.68 -14.60 -16.52
C PHE A 210 -6.89 -14.58 -18.03
N GLY A 211 -5.98 -15.20 -18.77
CA GLY A 211 -6.21 -15.47 -20.19
C GLY A 211 -7.42 -16.38 -20.39
N ASN A 212 -8.12 -16.19 -21.52
CA ASN A 212 -9.22 -17.06 -21.96
C ASN A 212 -8.73 -18.40 -22.56
N GLY A 213 -7.41 -18.60 -22.64
CA GLY A 213 -6.79 -19.82 -23.17
C GLY A 213 -6.71 -20.96 -22.16
N ILE A 214 -6.58 -22.19 -22.68
CA ILE A 214 -6.16 -23.35 -21.89
C ILE A 214 -4.67 -23.17 -21.60
N PRO A 215 -4.21 -23.16 -20.34
CA PRO A 215 -2.78 -23.04 -20.04
C PRO A 215 -2.02 -24.32 -20.44
N PRO A 216 -0.69 -24.27 -20.60
CA PRO A 216 0.16 -25.46 -20.74
C PRO A 216 -0.09 -26.48 -19.63
N LYS A 217 0.02 -27.79 -19.93
CA LYS A 217 -0.31 -28.86 -18.96
C LYS A 217 0.51 -28.79 -17.67
N ASP A 218 1.77 -28.38 -17.77
CA ASP A 218 2.66 -28.21 -16.63
C ASP A 218 2.33 -26.98 -15.77
N LEU A 219 1.56 -26.03 -16.31
CA LEU A 219 1.10 -24.81 -15.65
C LEU A 219 -0.41 -24.84 -15.30
N GLU A 220 -1.16 -25.82 -15.79
CA GLU A 220 -2.59 -26.03 -15.47
C GLU A 220 -2.84 -26.07 -13.97
N LYS A 221 -1.96 -26.74 -13.22
CA LYS A 221 -2.07 -26.81 -11.76
C LYS A 221 -2.03 -25.42 -11.11
N LEU A 222 -1.06 -24.57 -11.47
CA LEU A 222 -0.96 -23.20 -10.94
C LEU A 222 -2.18 -22.37 -11.30
N ALA A 223 -2.57 -22.41 -12.57
CA ALA A 223 -3.73 -21.67 -13.06
C ALA A 223 -5.00 -22.06 -12.30
N HIS A 224 -5.19 -23.37 -12.04
CA HIS A 224 -6.31 -23.89 -11.28
C HIS A 224 -6.24 -23.49 -9.80
N GLU A 225 -5.08 -23.64 -9.15
CA GLU A 225 -4.88 -23.25 -7.75
C GLU A 225 -5.20 -21.77 -7.53
N LEU A 226 -4.75 -20.89 -8.42
CA LEU A 226 -5.09 -19.48 -8.39
C LEU A 226 -6.60 -19.27 -8.59
N LYS A 227 -7.17 -19.73 -9.70
CA LYS A 227 -8.60 -19.53 -10.02
C LYS A 227 -9.56 -20.07 -8.95
N ALA A 228 -9.21 -21.20 -8.32
CA ALA A 228 -10.03 -21.84 -7.30
C ALA A 228 -9.78 -21.30 -5.88
N SER A 229 -8.72 -20.52 -5.67
CA SER A 229 -8.37 -20.01 -4.34
C SER A 229 -9.42 -18.99 -3.86
N PRO A 230 -10.03 -19.20 -2.68
CA PRO A 230 -10.90 -18.20 -2.07
C PRO A 230 -10.12 -16.97 -1.59
N ASP A 231 -8.81 -17.11 -1.40
CA ASP A 231 -7.90 -16.02 -1.02
C ASP A 231 -6.64 -16.07 -1.88
N ILE A 232 -6.81 -15.67 -3.14
CA ILE A 232 -5.73 -15.62 -4.12
C ILE A 232 -4.57 -14.70 -3.70
N LYS A 233 -4.87 -13.68 -2.87
CA LYS A 233 -3.85 -12.76 -2.36
C LYS A 233 -2.86 -13.51 -1.48
N THR A 234 -3.34 -14.41 -0.63
CA THR A 234 -2.49 -15.27 0.18
C THR A 234 -1.71 -16.26 -0.69
N THR A 235 -2.33 -16.83 -1.74
CA THR A 235 -1.63 -17.72 -2.67
C THR A 235 -0.45 -17.04 -3.37
N LEU A 236 -0.62 -15.78 -3.79
CA LEU A 236 0.43 -14.96 -4.42
C LEU A 236 1.26 -14.14 -3.42
N GLU A 237 1.04 -14.30 -2.10
CA GLU A 237 1.58 -13.44 -1.04
C GLU A 237 1.60 -11.93 -1.41
N PHE A 238 0.51 -11.45 -2.01
CA PHE A 238 0.46 -10.12 -2.61
C PHE A 238 0.31 -9.03 -1.55
N LYS A 239 1.10 -7.97 -1.63
CA LYS A 239 1.10 -6.83 -0.70
C LYS A 239 1.13 -5.52 -1.46
N THR A 240 0.44 -4.52 -0.93
CA THR A 240 0.43 -3.16 -1.46
C THR A 240 1.07 -2.21 -0.48
N PHE A 241 1.73 -1.19 -1.00
CA PHE A 241 2.31 -0.10 -0.23
C PHE A 241 2.01 1.23 -0.90
N ASN A 242 2.05 2.30 -0.11
CA ASN A 242 1.85 3.65 -0.60
C ASN A 242 3.15 4.18 -1.24
N GLN A 243 2.97 5.07 -2.21
CA GLN A 243 4.05 5.80 -2.86
C GLN A 243 4.32 7.11 -2.13
#